data_AF-A0A921B8F0-F1
#
_entry.id   AF-A0A921B8F0-F1
#
_cell.length_a   1.000
_cell.length_b   1.000
_cell.length_c   1.000
_cell.angle_alpha   90.00
_cell.angle_beta   90.00
_cell.angle_gamma   90.00
#
_symmetry.space_group_name_H-M   'P 1'
#
loop_
_entity.id
_entity.type
_entity.pdbx_description
1 polymer ?
#
loop_
_entity_poly.entity_id
_entity_poly.type
_entity_poly.pdbx_seq_one_letter_code
_entity_poly.pdbx_strand_id
1 'polypeptide(L)' 'MKTKMFTFSGDNRYEENKIVSRIGISADALPFSEDTDLFQSLIEDKDQIEIKCVLIDEAQFLTKNKLLN' A
#
# COMPACT_ATOMS: atom_id res chain seq x y z
N MET A 1 9.20 12.24 9.27
CA MET A 1 8.87 10.80 9.33
C MET A 1 8.13 10.48 8.04
N LYS A 2 8.66 9.60 7.19
CA LYS A 2 8.03 9.26 5.91
C LYS A 2 7.21 7.98 6.05
N THR A 3 5.95 8.05 5.62
CA THR A 3 5.04 6.90 5.63
C THR A 3 4.74 6.51 4.19
N LYS A 4 4.82 5.22 3.88
CA LYS A 4 4.29 4.67 2.64
C LYS A 4 2.95 4.01 2.91
N MET A 5 2.00 4.27 2.02
CA MET A 5 0.64 3.74 2.10
C MET A 5 0.38 2.95 0.83
N PHE A 6 -0.22 1.77 0.99
CA PHE A 6 -0.64 0.91 -0.10
C PHE A 6 -2.12 0.58 0.01
N THR A 7 -2.82 0.44 -1.12
CA THR A 7 -4.21 -0.01 -1.19
C THR A 7 -4.38 -1.04 -2.31
N PHE A 8 -5.40 -1.88 -2.22
CA PHE A 8 -5.66 -2.88 -3.24
C PHE A 8 -6.17 -2.22 -4.53
N SER A 9 -5.54 -2.52 -5.66
CA SER A 9 -5.90 -2.01 -6.98
C SER A 9 -7.31 -2.38 -7.43
N GLY A 10 -7.88 -3.45 -6.87
CA GLY A 10 -9.28 -3.82 -7.11
C GLY A 10 -10.28 -3.14 -6.16
N ASP A 11 -9.84 -2.31 -5.22
CA ASP A 11 -10.75 -1.48 -4.43
C ASP A 11 -11.25 -0.30 -5.25
N ASN A 12 -12.45 -0.46 -5.81
CA ASN A 12 -13.12 0.54 -6.64
C ASN A 12 -14.28 1.24 -5.91
N ARG A 13 -14.33 1.16 -4.57
CA ARG A 13 -15.42 1.76 -3.78
C ARG A 13 -15.38 3.29 -3.81
N TYR A 14 -14.19 3.88 -4.02
CA TYR A 14 -13.95 5.32 -4.04
C TYR A 14 -13.00 5.70 -5.21
N GLU A 15 -12.16 6.70 -5.00
CA GLU A 15 -11.15 7.14 -5.97
C GLU A 15 -10.00 6.12 -6.07
N GLU A 16 -9.51 5.89 -7.29
CA GLU A 16 -8.32 5.06 -7.51
C GLU A 16 -7.09 5.64 -6.77
N ASN A 17 -6.21 4.75 -6.29
CA ASN A 17 -4.96 5.11 -5.62
C ASN A 17 -5.15 5.96 -4.34
N LYS A 18 -6.29 5.81 -3.66
CA LYS A 18 -6.56 6.45 -2.37
C LYS A 18 -7.14 5.47 -1.37
N ILE A 19 -6.77 5.68 -0.11
CA ILE A 19 -7.46 5.12 1.04
C ILE A 19 -8.49 6.16 1.47
N VAL A 20 -9.77 5.80 1.48
CA VAL A 20 -10.85 6.71 1.86
C VAL A 20 -11.63 6.13 3.04
N SER A 21 -11.59 6.83 4.17
CA SER A 21 -12.38 6.48 5.34
C SER A 21 -13.85 6.84 5.15
N ARG A 22 -14.74 6.12 5.84
CA ARG A 22 -16.18 6.39 5.83
C ARG A 22 -16.59 7.75 6.40
N ILE A 23 -15.68 8.43 7.10
CA ILE A 23 -15.91 9.77 7.67
C ILE A 23 -15.36 10.90 6.76
N GLY A 24 -14.94 10.57 5.54
CA GLY A 24 -14.53 11.56 4.54
C GLY A 24 -13.06 11.99 4.61
N ILE A 25 -12.24 11.34 5.44
CA ILE A 25 -10.77 11.53 5.42
C ILE A 25 -10.17 10.59 4.38
N SER A 26 -9.27 11.10 3.54
CA SER A 26 -8.57 10.33 2.52
C SER A 26 -7.06 10.57 2.54
N ALA A 27 -6.30 9.59 2.06
CA ALA A 27 -4.86 9.72 1.82
C ALA A 27 -4.46 9.02 0.52
N ASP A 28 -3.43 9.55 -0.15
CA ASP A 28 -2.86 8.92 -1.34
C ASP A 28 -2.15 7.62 -0.97
N ALA A 29 -2.33 6.60 -1.80
CA ALA A 29 -1.76 5.28 -1.60
C ALA A 29 -1.32 4.67 -2.93
N LEU A 30 -0.24 3.89 -2.87
CA LEU A 30 0.23 3.13 -4.01
C LEU A 30 -0.68 1.91 -4.22
N PRO A 31 -1.11 1.62 -5.45
CA PRO A 31 -1.90 0.42 -5.71
C PRO A 31 -1.02 -0.83 -5.59
N PHE A 32 -1.57 -1.89 -5.02
CA PHE A 32 -1.01 -3.24 -5.09
C PHE A 32 -2.02 -4.21 -5.69
N SER A 33 -1.52 -5.27 -6.32
CA SER A 33 -2.33 -6.35 -6.89
C SER A 33 -1.85 -7.71 -6.38
N GLU A 34 -2.47 -8.78 -6.86
CA GLU A 34 -2.03 -10.15 -6.59
C GLU A 34 -0.57 -10.40 -7.02
N ASP A 35 -0.08 -9.70 -8.03
CA ASP A 35 1.26 -9.87 -8.60
C ASP A 35 2.30 -8.86 -8.08
N THR A 36 1.92 -7.96 -7.17
CA THR A 36 2.84 -6.95 -6.62
C THR A 36 3.74 -7.53 -5.53
N ASP A 37 5.05 -7.45 -5.73
CA ASP A 37 6.07 -7.63 -4.69
C ASP A 37 6.25 -6.33 -3.89
N LEU A 38 5.60 -6.26 -2.74
CA LEU A 38 5.63 -5.08 -1.86
C LEU A 38 7.03 -4.85 -1.26
N PHE A 39 7.78 -5.91 -0.99
CA PHE A 39 9.10 -5.79 -0.38
C PHE A 39 10.10 -5.23 -1.39
N GLN A 40 10.09 -5.75 -2.61
CA GLN A 40 10.92 -5.23 -3.69
C GLN A 40 10.56 -3.76 -4.00
N SER A 41 9.26 -3.43 -4.04
CA SER A 41 8.81 -2.04 -4.22
C SER A 41 9.33 -1.10 -3.14
N LEU A 42 9.50 -1.57 -1.90
CA LEU A 42 10.04 -0.76 -0.81
C LEU A 42 11.56 -0.61 -0.91
N ILE A 43 12.29 -1.66 -1.29
CA ILE A 43 13.75 -1.62 -1.45
C ILE A 43 14.16 -0.71 -2.61
N GLU A 44 13.40 -0.74 -3.71
CA GLU A 44 13.68 0.08 -4.90
C GLU A 44 13.23 1.54 -4.74
N ASP A 45 12.52 1.86 -3.65
CA ASP A 45 12.10 3.23 -3.36
C ASP A 45 13.33 4.10 -3.09
N LYS A 46 13.45 5.20 -3.83
CA LYS A 46 14.58 6.14 -3.72
C LYS A 46 14.73 6.71 -2.30
N ASP A 47 13.65 6.75 -1.55
CA ASP A 47 13.60 7.31 -0.21
C ASP A 47 13.48 6.23 0.87
N GLN A 48 13.82 4.97 0.56
CA GLN A 48 13.71 3.81 1.46
C GLN A 48 14.24 4.09 2.88
N ILE A 49 15.39 4.76 2.99
CA ILE A 49 16.07 5.04 4.27
C ILE A 49 15.21 5.96 5.18
N GLU A 50 14.38 6.80 4.57
CA GLU A 50 13.48 7.72 5.28
C GLU A 50 12.14 7.09 5.66
N ILE A 51 11.75 5.99 5.02
CA ILE A 51 10.51 5.27 5.32
C ILE A 51 10.61 4.71 6.74
N LYS A 52 9.75 5.18 7.63
CA LYS A 52 9.66 4.71 9.03
C LYS A 52 8.38 3.93 9.31
N CYS A 53 7.41 4.02 8.41
CA CYS A 53 6.12 3.36 8.55
C CYS A 53 5.61 2.93 7.17
N VAL A 54 5.10 1.71 7.10
CA VAL A 54 4.36 1.19 5.94
C VAL A 54 2.97 0.81 6.43
N LEU A 55 1.95 1.36 5.79
CA LEU A 55 0.55 1.06 6.05
C LEU A 55 -0.04 0.40 4.81
N ILE A 56 -0.77 -0.69 5.01
CA ILE A 56 -1.40 -1.46 3.94
C ILE A 56 -2.89 -1.53 4.28
N ASP A 57 -3.71 -0.89 3.44
CA ASP A 57 -5.16 -1.04 3.51
C ASP A 57 -5.62 -2.26 2.71
N GLU A 58 -6.80 -2.78 3.06
CA GLU A 58 -7.40 -3.96 2.40
C GLU A 58 -6.44 -5.18 2.36
N ALA A 59 -5.67 -5.37 3.44
CA ALA A 59 -4.60 -6.36 3.55
C ALA A 59 -5.07 -7.83 3.41
N GLN A 60 -6.38 -8.10 3.48
CA GLN A 60 -6.92 -9.43 3.20
C GLN A 60 -6.70 -9.91 1.76
N PHE A 61 -6.36 -9.00 0.82
CA PHE A 61 -5.99 -9.35 -0.55
C PHE A 61 -4.49 -9.69 -0.72
N LEU A 62 -3.71 -9.70 0.37
CA LEU A 62 -2.34 -10.18 0.34
C LEU A 62 -2.30 -11.72 0.28
N THR A 63 -1.44 -12.24 -0.60
CA THR A 63 -1.13 -13.67 -0.65
C THR A 63 0.09 -13.98 0.21
N LYS A 64 0.18 -15.21 0.73
CA LYS A 64 1.18 -15.61 1.73
C LYS A 64 2.64 -15.43 1.28
N ASN A 65 2.90 -15.49 -0.02
CA ASN A 65 4.23 -15.26 -0.62
C ASN A 65 4.73 -13.80 -0.52
N LYS A 66 3.90 -12.85 -0.06
CA LYS A 66 4.22 -11.41 -0.09
C LYS A 66 4.85 -10.85 1.18
N LEU A 67 4.88 -11.63 2.27
CA LEU A 67 5.20 -11.11 3.60
C LEU A 67 6.56 -11.56 4.15
N LEU A 68 7.08 -12.72 3.71
CA LEU A 68 8.28 -13.33 4.28
C LEU A 68 8.97 -14.20 3.23
N ASN A 69 10.21 -13.85 2.86
CA ASN A 69 11.24 -14.82 2.53
C ASN A 69 12.14 -14.99 3.75
#